data_AF-A0A7V6TYU6-F1
#
_entry.id   AF-A0A7V6TYU6-F1
#
_cell.length_a   1.000
_cell.length_b   1.000
_cell.length_c   1.000
_cell.angle_alpha   90.00
_cell.angle_beta   90.00
_cell.angle_gamma   90.00
#
_symmetry.space_group_name_H-M   'P 1'
#
loop_
_entity.id
_entity.type
_entity.pdbx_description
1 polymer ?
#
loop_
_entity_poly.entity_id
_entity_poly.type
_entity_poly.pdbx_seq_one_letter_code
_entity_poly.pdbx_strand_id
1 'polypeptide(L)'
;MAKPATTNRSNARVSQLRKGATLEMVRLSCPDAAQALKIAESFGTTVVDSDGIRSLHERLIVETADSLSEGLGERAMQIHLQRIVGAFVGSAHGAGQF
;
A
#
# COMPACT_ATOMS: atom_id res chain seq x y z
N MET A 1 -14.00 54.94 7.63
CA MET A 1 -12.68 54.29 7.85
C MET A 1 -12.94 52.93 8.49
N ALA A 2 -12.82 51.83 7.75
CA ALA A 2 -13.04 50.46 8.25
C ALA A 2 -11.69 49.80 8.53
N LYS A 3 -11.54 49.22 9.73
CA LYS A 3 -10.31 48.60 10.25
C LYS A 3 -10.15 47.19 9.63
N PRO A 4 -8.96 46.79 9.13
CA PRO A 4 -8.79 45.45 8.58
C PRO A 4 -8.76 44.40 9.71
N ALA A 5 -9.50 43.30 9.51
CA ALA A 5 -9.53 42.16 10.41
C ALA A 5 -8.21 41.38 10.34
N THR A 6 -7.58 41.15 11.49
CA THR A 6 -6.38 40.33 11.62
C THR A 6 -6.70 38.86 11.40
N THR A 7 -6.06 38.24 10.40
CA THR A 7 -6.20 36.82 10.08
C THR A 7 -5.49 35.99 11.14
N ASN A 8 -6.26 35.32 12.00
CA ASN A 8 -5.72 34.42 13.03
C ASN A 8 -5.25 33.12 12.35
N ARG A 9 -3.96 33.03 12.00
CA ARG A 9 -3.35 31.79 11.50
C ARG A 9 -3.13 30.85 12.69
N SER A 10 -4.11 29.99 12.95
CA SER A 10 -3.91 28.84 13.82
C SER A 10 -2.83 27.94 13.21
N ASN A 11 -1.69 27.82 13.90
CA ASN A 11 -0.68 26.83 13.57
C ASN A 11 -1.26 25.44 13.86
N ALA A 12 -1.87 24.82 12.85
CA ALA A 12 -2.25 23.41 12.92
C ALA A 12 -0.98 22.61 13.24
N ARG A 13 -0.99 21.88 14.36
CA ARG A 13 0.12 21.00 14.73
C ARG A 13 0.25 19.95 13.65
N VAL A 14 1.29 20.08 12.82
CA VAL A 14 1.67 19.06 11.84
C VAL A 14 2.09 17.84 12.64
N SER A 15 1.21 16.84 12.72
CA SER A 15 1.54 15.52 13.23
C SER A 15 2.73 15.01 12.41
N GLN A 16 3.85 14.67 13.06
CA GLN A 16 4.96 14.03 12.37
C GLN A 16 4.43 12.73 11.75
N LEU A 17 4.38 12.68 10.41
CA LEU A 17 4.08 11.45 9.70
C LEU A 17 5.11 10.41 10.17
N ARG A 18 4.64 9.37 10.86
CA ARG A 18 5.48 8.19 11.10
C ARG A 18 5.97 7.72 9.74
N LYS A 19 7.27 7.42 9.65
CA LYS A 19 7.90 6.91 8.42
C LYS A 19 7.03 5.77 7.89
N GLY A 20 6.44 5.96 6.70
CA GLY A 20 5.52 4.98 6.12
C GLY A 20 6.21 3.63 6.00
N ALA A 21 5.46 2.53 6.20
CA ALA A 21 6.02 1.21 6.07
C ALA A 21 6.52 0.98 4.63
N THR A 22 7.80 0.69 4.47
CA THR A 22 8.38 0.33 3.16
C THR A 22 8.52 -1.18 3.03
N LEU A 23 8.64 -1.68 1.80
CA LEU A 23 8.87 -3.12 1.55
C LEU A 23 10.18 -3.60 2.21
N GLU A 24 11.19 -2.74 2.28
CA GLU A 24 12.46 -3.02 2.95
C GLU A 24 12.27 -3.20 4.47
N MET A 25 11.41 -2.38 5.08
CA MET A 25 11.10 -2.52 6.51
C MET A 25 10.32 -3.81 6.82
N VAL A 26 9.38 -4.21 5.95
CA VAL A 26 8.61 -5.45 6.12
C VAL A 26 9.52 -6.69 6.07
N ARG A 27 10.53 -6.68 5.16
CA ARG A 27 11.50 -7.78 5.02
C ARG A 27 12.36 -8.00 6.28
N LEU A 28 12.55 -6.98 7.12
CA LEU A 28 13.29 -7.12 8.38
C LEU A 28 12.50 -7.86 9.45
N SER A 29 11.16 -7.76 9.44
CA SER A 29 10.29 -8.38 10.44
C SER A 29 10.05 -9.88 10.17
N CYS A 30 10.01 -10.26 8.88
CA CYS A 30 9.76 -11.62 8.44
C CYS A 30 10.62 -11.94 7.20
N PRO A 31 11.90 -12.30 7.39
CA PRO A 31 12.85 -12.48 6.29
C PRO A 31 12.65 -13.79 5.52
N ASP A 32 12.08 -14.81 6.15
CA ASP A 32 11.88 -16.14 5.56
C ASP A 32 10.63 -16.84 6.11
N ALA A 33 10.29 -17.97 5.49
CA ALA A 33 9.14 -18.79 5.86
C ALA A 33 9.26 -19.41 7.26
N ALA A 34 10.48 -19.66 7.75
CA ALA A 34 10.68 -20.21 9.08
C ALA A 34 10.34 -19.18 10.17
N GLN A 35 10.68 -17.91 9.95
CA GLN A 35 10.28 -16.81 10.82
C GLN A 35 8.77 -16.57 10.76
N ALA A 36 8.16 -16.66 9.57
CA ALA A 36 6.71 -16.57 9.42
C ALA A 36 5.98 -17.64 10.24
N LEU A 37 6.47 -18.89 10.19
CA LEU A 37 5.92 -20.01 10.96
C LEU A 37 5.98 -19.75 12.47
N LYS A 38 7.14 -19.32 12.98
CA LYS A 38 7.32 -19.01 14.42
C LYS A 38 6.38 -17.91 14.90
N ILE A 39 6.20 -16.87 14.09
CA ILE A 39 5.25 -15.78 14.40
C ILE A 39 3.83 -16.34 14.42
N ALA A 40 3.44 -17.11 13.41
CA ALA A 40 2.12 -17.72 13.32
C ALA A 40 1.81 -18.62 14.53
N GLU A 41 2.74 -19.49 14.91
CA GLU A 41 2.64 -20.32 16.12
C GLU A 41 2.51 -19.49 17.40
N SER A 42 3.32 -18.44 17.55
CA SER A 42 3.34 -17.60 18.76
C SER A 42 2.01 -16.85 18.98
N PHE A 43 1.32 -16.50 17.90
CA PHE A 43 0.05 -15.77 17.95
C PHE A 43 -1.18 -16.66 17.68
N GLY A 44 -0.99 -17.98 17.48
CA GLY A 44 -2.07 -18.91 17.15
C GLY A 44 -2.76 -18.59 15.82
N THR A 45 -2.04 -18.00 14.87
CA THR A 45 -2.55 -17.63 13.54
C THR A 45 -2.08 -18.62 12.47
N THR A 46 -2.71 -18.59 11.31
CA THR A 46 -2.28 -19.39 10.16
C THR A 46 -1.17 -18.69 9.40
N VAL A 47 -0.22 -19.47 8.86
CA VAL A 47 0.78 -18.93 7.93
C VAL A 47 0.07 -18.53 6.64
N VAL A 48 0.25 -17.27 6.24
CA VAL A 48 -0.29 -16.73 4.98
C VAL A 48 0.57 -17.21 3.82
N ASP A 49 -0.05 -17.80 2.80
CA ASP A 49 0.60 -18.14 1.52
C ASP A 49 0.89 -16.87 0.71
N SER A 50 1.96 -16.18 1.09
CA SER A 50 2.35 -14.91 0.48
C SER A 50 2.80 -15.07 -0.98
N ASP A 51 3.40 -16.21 -1.32
CA ASP A 51 3.86 -16.52 -2.68
C ASP A 51 2.68 -16.80 -3.62
N GLY A 52 1.69 -17.57 -3.16
CA GLY A 52 0.46 -17.81 -3.89
C GLY A 52 -0.34 -16.53 -4.12
N ILE A 53 -0.50 -15.69 -3.08
CA ILE A 53 -1.18 -14.39 -3.19
C ILE A 53 -0.46 -13.49 -4.20
N ARG A 54 0.88 -13.40 -4.13
CA ARG A 54 1.69 -12.61 -5.07
C ARG A 54 1.51 -13.11 -6.50
N SER A 55 1.62 -14.42 -6.71
CA SER A 55 1.49 -15.04 -8.04
C SER A 55 0.10 -14.81 -8.65
N LEU A 56 -0.96 -14.88 -7.84
CA LEU A 56 -2.32 -14.61 -8.28
C LEU A 56 -2.51 -13.14 -8.65
N HIS A 57 -1.95 -12.21 -7.87
CA HIS A 57 -2.01 -10.78 -8.17
C HIS A 57 -1.24 -10.41 -9.44
N GLU A 58 -0.05 -10.96 -9.61
CA GLU A 58 0.75 -10.77 -10.83
C GLU A 58 -0.05 -11.21 -12.06
N ARG A 59 -0.60 -12.42 -12.03
CA ARG A 59 -1.43 -12.94 -13.12
C ARG A 59 -2.63 -12.04 -13.42
N LEU A 60 -3.38 -11.64 -12.39
CA LEU A 60 -4.53 -10.75 -12.53
C LEU A 60 -4.16 -9.41 -13.18
N ILE A 61 -3.05 -8.80 -12.76
CA ILE A 61 -2.60 -7.52 -13.32
C ILE A 61 -2.20 -7.68 -14.78
N VAL A 62 -1.43 -8.72 -15.10
CA VAL A 62 -0.96 -8.99 -16.48
C VAL A 62 -2.14 -9.28 -17.41
N GLU A 63 -3.02 -10.21 -17.05
CA GLU A 63 -4.18 -10.57 -17.88
C GLU A 63 -5.13 -9.38 -18.10
N THR A 64 -5.30 -8.55 -17.08
CA THR A 64 -6.11 -7.32 -17.18
C THR A 64 -5.43 -6.31 -18.09
N ALA A 65 -4.12 -6.13 -17.98
CA ALA A 65 -3.35 -5.23 -18.84
C ALA A 65 -3.42 -5.68 -20.32
N ASP A 66 -3.26 -6.98 -20.58
CA ASP A 66 -3.35 -7.55 -21.93
C ASP A 66 -4.76 -7.32 -22.52
N SER A 67 -5.81 -7.61 -21.76
CA SER A 67 -7.21 -7.42 -22.18
C SER A 67 -7.55 -5.95 -22.46
N LEU A 68 -6.85 -5.02 -21.80
CA LEU A 68 -7.05 -3.59 -21.95
C LEU A 68 -6.13 -2.94 -23.00
N SER A 69 -5.12 -3.66 -23.48
CA SER A 69 -4.03 -3.13 -24.31
C SER A 69 -4.51 -2.60 -25.67
N GLU A 70 -5.56 -3.19 -26.25
CA GLU A 70 -6.17 -2.73 -27.50
C GLU A 70 -7.06 -1.48 -27.29
N GLY A 71 -7.60 -1.29 -26.08
CA GLY A 71 -8.59 -0.25 -25.76
C GLY A 71 -8.03 1.00 -25.08
N LEU A 72 -6.80 0.94 -24.55
CA LEU A 72 -6.16 2.03 -23.83
C LEU A 72 -4.82 2.40 -24.46
N GLY A 73 -4.63 3.69 -24.73
CA GLY A 73 -3.29 4.20 -25.06
C GLY A 73 -2.31 4.02 -23.90
N GLU A 74 -1.02 3.90 -24.21
CA GLU A 74 0.07 3.57 -23.26
C GLU A 74 0.05 4.42 -21.98
N ARG A 75 -0.17 5.74 -22.12
CA ARG A 75 -0.22 6.66 -20.98
C ARG A 75 -1.45 6.45 -20.09
N ALA A 76 -2.58 6.08 -20.69
CA ALA A 76 -3.79 5.76 -19.93
C ALA A 76 -3.63 4.42 -19.18
N MET A 77 -2.97 3.43 -19.80
CA MET A 77 -2.60 2.17 -19.15
C MET A 77 -1.70 2.39 -17.93
N GLN A 78 -0.64 3.20 -18.06
CA GLN A 78 0.25 3.53 -16.94
C GLN A 78 -0.51 4.16 -15.76
N ILE A 79 -1.37 5.15 -16.03
CA ILE A 79 -2.17 5.81 -14.98
C ILE A 79 -3.13 4.82 -14.31
N HIS A 80 -3.76 3.93 -15.09
CA HIS A 80 -4.67 2.91 -14.58
C HIS A 80 -3.96 1.93 -13.64
N LEU A 81 -2.83 1.36 -14.08
CA LEU A 81 -2.04 0.44 -13.28
C LEU A 81 -1.49 1.10 -12.00
N GLN A 82 -1.03 2.35 -12.09
CA GLN A 82 -0.56 3.10 -10.93
C GLN A 82 -1.68 3.31 -9.88
N ARG A 83 -2.93 3.55 -10.33
CA ARG A 83 -4.09 3.66 -9.43
C ARG A 83 -4.42 2.33 -8.76
N ILE A 84 -4.40 1.21 -9.49
CA ILE A 84 -4.64 -0.12 -8.94
C ILE A 84 -3.61 -0.44 -7.86
N VAL A 85 -2.31 -0.29 -8.19
CA VAL A 85 -1.23 -0.55 -7.24
C VAL A 85 -1.34 0.37 -6.03
N GLY A 86 -1.63 1.66 -6.23
CA GLY A 86 -1.82 2.61 -5.14
C GLY A 86 -2.96 2.24 -4.20
N ALA A 87 -4.11 1.81 -4.72
CA ALA A 87 -5.25 1.36 -3.92
C ALA A 87 -4.93 0.09 -3.13
N PHE A 88 -4.25 -0.87 -3.75
CA PHE A 88 -3.84 -2.12 -3.10
C PHE A 88 -2.85 -1.87 -1.95
N VAL A 89 -1.78 -1.13 -2.21
CA VAL A 89 -0.77 -0.79 -1.18
C VAL A 89 -1.39 0.04 -0.05
N GLY A 90 -2.23 1.02 -0.40
CA GLY A 90 -2.92 1.86 0.58
C GLY A 90 -3.84 1.05 1.50
N SER A 91 -4.59 0.09 0.95
CA SER A 91 -5.45 -0.81 1.71
C SER A 91 -4.64 -1.70 2.66
N ALA A 92 -3.57 -2.35 2.16
CA ALA A 92 -2.71 -3.21 2.97
C ALA A 92 -2.01 -2.45 4.11
N HIS A 93 -1.47 -1.26 3.82
CA HIS A 93 -0.88 -0.39 4.84
C HIS A 93 -1.92 0.03 5.88
N GLY A 94 -3.13 0.41 5.45
CA GLY A 94 -4.22 0.79 6.34
C GLY A 94 -4.65 -0.35 7.29
N ALA A 95 -4.76 -1.58 6.77
CA ALA A 95 -5.09 -2.75 7.55
C ALA A 95 -4.02 -3.09 8.61
N GLY A 96 -2.74 -2.84 8.31
CA GLY A 96 -1.63 -3.10 9.23
C GLY A 96 -1.38 -2.04 10.31
N GLN A 97 -2.17 -0.96 10.36
CA GLN A 97 -2.05 0.09 11.39
C GLN A 97 -3.02 -0.10 12.58
N PHE A 98 -3.88 -1.10 12.55
CA PHE A 98 -4.81 -1.44 13.64
C PHE A 98 -4.15 -2.28 14.73
#